data_AF-A0A1B9YBK1-F1
#
_entry.id   AF-A0A1B9YBK1-F1
#
_cell.length_a   1.000
_cell.length_b   1.000
_cell.length_c   1.000
_cell.angle_alpha   90.00
_cell.angle_beta   90.00
_cell.angle_gamma   90.00
#
_symmetry.space_group_name_H-M   'P 1'
#
loop_
_entity.id
_entity.type
_entity.pdbx_description
1 polymer ?
#
loop_
_entity_poly.entity_id
_entity_poly.type
_entity_poly.pdbx_seq_one_letter_code
_entity_poly.pdbx_strand_id
1 'polypeptide(L)'
;MNIYTYSGNIEHLKAFDKDYQLKSMYTPPINNQRRPLKKISERICRFCGKKSDATTFKSKPHIISRLFGNNSGVSDYECDKCNNHFSGFESDMANFLGLNRSVNALGAQTPPTFKSYDGNIVAKKNSFNGFHGIDIESNKQGVIKKN
;
A
#
# COMPACT_ATOMS: atom_id res chain seq x y z
N MET A 1 24.96 1.21 4.99
CA MET A 1 23.69 1.22 5.75
C MET A 1 23.81 0.17 6.82
N ASN A 2 23.58 0.51 8.09
CA ASN A 2 23.61 -0.47 9.16
C ASN A 2 22.18 -0.96 9.38
N ILE A 3 21.94 -2.27 9.24
CA ILE A 3 20.64 -2.88 9.49
C ILE A 3 20.73 -3.60 10.83
N TYR A 4 19.83 -3.26 11.74
CA TYR A 4 19.74 -3.87 13.06
C TYR A 4 18.46 -4.71 13.16
N THR A 5 18.52 -5.81 13.89
CA THR A 5 17.37 -6.69 14.12
C THR A 5 17.40 -7.25 15.55
N TYR A 6 16.27 -7.78 16.01
CA TYR A 6 16.20 -8.52 17.27
C TYR A 6 16.99 -9.83 17.19
N SER A 7 17.54 -10.29 18.30
CA SER A 7 18.34 -11.52 18.37
C SER A 7 17.62 -12.73 17.77
N GLY A 8 16.32 -12.88 18.03
CA GLY A 8 15.49 -13.96 17.47
C GLY A 8 15.27 -13.92 15.95
N ASN A 9 15.66 -12.83 15.27
CA ASN A 9 15.48 -12.63 13.83
C ASN A 9 16.80 -12.58 13.05
N ILE A 10 17.93 -12.95 13.67
CA ILE A 10 19.25 -12.89 13.03
C ILE A 10 19.30 -13.73 11.75
N GLU A 11 18.74 -14.95 11.76
CA GLU A 11 18.76 -15.82 10.57
C GLU A 11 17.90 -15.25 9.42
N HIS A 12 16.79 -14.60 9.74
CA HIS A 12 15.99 -13.88 8.72
C HIS A 12 16.76 -12.71 8.12
N LEU A 13 17.49 -11.95 8.94
CA LEU A 13 18.32 -10.86 8.43
C LEU A 13 19.46 -11.37 7.54
N LYS A 14 20.12 -12.48 7.94
CA LYS A 14 21.16 -13.11 7.11
C LYS A 14 20.61 -13.60 5.77
N ALA A 15 19.44 -14.25 5.77
CA ALA A 15 18.79 -14.68 4.54
C ALA A 15 18.44 -13.48 3.65
N PHE A 16 17.88 -12.41 4.24
CA PHE A 16 17.58 -11.19 3.52
C PHE A 16 18.83 -10.55 2.91
N ASP A 17 19.92 -10.40 3.67
CA ASP A 17 21.17 -9.80 3.20
C ASP A 17 21.83 -10.63 2.09
N LYS A 18 21.76 -11.95 2.18
CA LYS A 18 22.27 -12.87 1.16
C LYS A 18 21.52 -12.74 -0.17
N ASP A 19 20.19 -12.68 -0.11
CA ASP A 19 19.34 -12.80 -1.30
C ASP A 19 18.94 -11.42 -1.89
N TYR A 20 19.03 -10.35 -1.10
CA TYR A 20 18.59 -9.01 -1.50
C TYR A 20 19.72 -7.99 -1.42
N GLN A 21 20.04 -7.40 -2.58
CA GLN A 21 20.93 -6.24 -2.66
C GLN A 21 20.12 -4.93 -2.68
N LEU A 22 20.45 -4.00 -1.79
CA LEU A 22 19.92 -2.64 -1.85
C LEU A 22 20.40 -1.95 -3.15
N LYS A 23 19.47 -1.67 -4.06
CA LYS A 23 19.76 -0.92 -5.30
C LYS A 23 19.51 0.59 -5.17
N SER A 24 18.49 0.97 -4.41
CA SER A 24 18.08 2.37 -4.25
C SER A 24 17.17 2.52 -3.05
N MET A 25 17.21 3.70 -2.41
CA MET A 25 16.22 4.12 -1.43
C MET A 25 15.34 5.23 -2.02
N TYR A 26 14.04 5.16 -1.76
CA TYR A 26 13.10 6.21 -2.09
C TYR A 26 12.53 6.82 -0.81
N THR A 27 12.63 8.13 -0.69
CA THR A 27 11.99 8.90 0.38
C THR A 27 10.98 9.84 -0.26
N PRO A 28 9.68 9.75 0.11
CA PRO A 28 8.69 10.67 -0.42
C PRO A 28 8.98 12.10 0.05
N PRO A 29 8.87 13.10 -0.84
CA PRO A 29 9.08 14.49 -0.46
C PRO A 29 7.94 15.01 0.40
N ILE A 30 8.28 15.84 1.38
CA ILE A 30 7.34 16.40 2.37
C ILE A 30 6.23 17.21 1.70
N ASN A 31 6.55 17.96 0.63
CA ASN A 31 5.59 18.76 -0.12
C ASN A 31 4.77 17.94 -1.15
N ASN A 32 4.94 16.61 -1.18
CA ASN A 32 4.30 15.71 -2.13
C ASN A 32 4.54 16.08 -3.61
N GLN A 33 5.64 16.78 -3.91
CA GLN A 33 6.03 17.10 -5.28
C GLN A 33 6.54 15.84 -5.98
N ARG A 34 6.17 15.64 -7.25
CA ARG A 34 6.64 14.47 -8.01
C ARG A 34 8.04 14.72 -8.54
N ARG A 35 8.90 13.70 -8.50
CA ARG A 35 10.17 13.73 -9.23
C ARG A 35 9.90 13.73 -10.75
N PRO A 36 10.78 14.35 -11.55
CA PRO A 36 10.78 14.15 -12.99
C PRO A 36 10.93 12.67 -13.33
N LEU A 37 10.13 12.19 -14.29
CA LEU A 37 10.21 10.83 -14.80
C LEU A 37 11.03 10.78 -16.08
N LYS A 38 11.71 9.66 -16.33
CA LYS A 38 12.36 9.40 -17.62
C LYS A 38 11.36 9.52 -18.77
N LYS A 39 11.86 9.95 -19.94
CA LYS A 39 11.07 9.95 -21.18
C LYS A 39 10.64 8.53 -21.50
N ILE A 40 9.47 8.35 -22.10
CA ILE A 40 8.93 7.00 -22.41
C ILE A 40 9.94 6.17 -23.23
N SER A 41 10.63 6.80 -24.19
CA SER A 41 11.67 6.18 -25.02
C SER A 41 12.88 5.63 -24.25
N GLU A 42 13.08 6.07 -23.01
CA GLU A 42 14.21 5.68 -22.16
C GLU A 42 13.79 4.66 -21.08
N ARG A 43 12.50 4.26 -21.04
CA ARG A 43 11.98 3.38 -20.00
C ARG A 43 12.19 1.91 -20.35
N ILE A 44 12.50 1.15 -19.30
CA ILE A 44 12.60 -0.31 -19.33
C ILE A 44 11.81 -0.83 -18.14
N CYS A 45 10.91 -1.78 -18.38
CA CYS A 45 10.13 -2.38 -17.30
C CYS A 45 11.04 -3.30 -16.47
N ARG A 46 11.14 -3.05 -15.16
CA ARG A 46 11.96 -3.86 -14.24
C ARG A 46 11.45 -5.29 -14.05
N PHE A 47 10.17 -5.53 -14.37
CA PHE A 47 9.51 -6.82 -14.13
C PHE A 47 9.57 -7.74 -15.35
N CYS A 48 9.32 -7.21 -16.55
CA CYS A 48 9.32 -8.02 -17.78
C CYS A 48 10.48 -7.71 -18.74
N GLY A 49 11.34 -6.73 -18.41
CA GLY A 49 12.51 -6.34 -19.21
C GLY A 49 12.21 -5.59 -20.52
N LYS A 50 10.93 -5.41 -20.89
CA LYS A 50 10.54 -4.79 -22.17
C LYS A 50 10.73 -3.28 -22.17
N LYS A 51 11.12 -2.73 -23.32
CA LYS A 51 11.25 -1.29 -23.61
C LYS A 51 9.99 -0.76 -24.31
N SER A 52 9.97 0.54 -24.60
CA SER A 52 8.81 1.22 -25.21
C SER A 52 8.45 0.76 -26.63
N ASP A 53 9.32 0.01 -27.30
CA ASP A 53 9.06 -0.65 -28.59
C ASP A 53 8.19 -1.91 -28.46
N ALA A 54 8.21 -2.56 -27.30
CA ALA A 54 7.55 -3.85 -27.05
C ALA A 54 6.48 -3.79 -25.92
N THR A 55 6.31 -2.63 -25.27
CA THR A 55 5.27 -2.38 -24.25
C THR A 55 4.96 -0.89 -24.12
N THR A 56 3.87 -0.54 -23.42
CA THR A 56 3.47 0.85 -23.17
C THR A 56 3.74 1.29 -21.72
N PHE A 57 3.93 2.59 -21.53
CA PHE A 57 4.17 3.24 -20.22
C PHE A 57 3.25 4.46 -20.05
N LYS A 58 1.96 4.30 -20.38
CA LYS A 58 0.95 5.38 -20.32
C LYS A 58 0.43 5.60 -18.91
N SER A 59 0.42 4.55 -18.09
CA SER A 59 0.01 4.59 -16.69
C SER A 59 0.98 5.39 -15.83
N LYS A 60 0.54 5.69 -14.59
CA LYS A 60 1.37 6.32 -13.55
C LYS A 60 1.38 5.40 -12.32
N PRO A 61 2.13 4.29 -12.37
CA PRO A 61 2.19 3.32 -11.28
C PRO A 61 2.78 3.97 -10.04
N HIS A 62 2.24 3.63 -8.87
CA HIS A 62 2.78 4.11 -7.59
C HIS A 62 3.82 3.12 -7.09
N ILE A 63 4.96 3.63 -6.60
CA ILE A 63 6.04 2.81 -6.03
C ILE A 63 5.56 2.10 -4.75
N ILE A 64 4.73 2.81 -3.97
CA ILE A 64 4.06 2.29 -2.78
C ILE A 64 2.56 2.48 -2.98
N SER A 65 1.78 1.45 -2.70
CA SER A 65 0.31 1.50 -2.83
C SER A 65 -0.26 2.76 -2.16
N ARG A 66 -1.24 3.37 -2.82
CA ARG A 66 -1.95 4.53 -2.27
C ARG A 66 -2.76 4.19 -1.01
N LEU A 67 -2.96 2.91 -0.71
CA LEU A 67 -3.58 2.47 0.54
C LEU A 67 -2.80 2.90 1.79
N PHE A 68 -1.49 3.15 1.68
CA PHE A 68 -0.64 3.64 2.77
C PHE A 68 -0.55 5.16 2.85
N GLY A 69 -1.15 5.88 1.88
CA GLY A 69 -1.15 7.34 1.89
C GLY A 69 -0.97 7.95 0.52
N ASN A 70 -1.32 9.24 0.46
CA ASN A 70 -0.98 10.07 -0.67
C ASN A 70 0.54 10.25 -0.69
N ASN A 71 1.20 9.54 -1.59
CA ASN A 71 2.61 9.72 -1.87
C ASN A 71 2.80 10.14 -3.33
N SER A 72 3.82 10.95 -3.59
CA SER A 72 4.17 11.40 -4.94
C SER A 72 5.06 10.39 -5.67
N GLY A 73 5.26 9.22 -5.07
CA GLY A 73 6.16 8.18 -5.53
C GLY A 73 5.58 7.43 -6.69
N VAL A 74 5.89 7.91 -7.90
CA VAL A 74 5.53 7.23 -9.14
C VAL A 74 6.75 6.59 -9.79
N SER A 75 6.54 5.43 -10.41
CA SER A 75 7.60 4.69 -11.09
C SER A 75 7.65 5.04 -12.59
N ASP A 76 8.87 5.07 -13.14
CA ASP A 76 9.16 5.12 -14.58
C ASP A 76 9.76 3.80 -15.09
N TYR A 77 9.70 2.76 -14.26
CA TYR A 77 10.30 1.45 -14.49
C TYR A 77 9.26 0.32 -14.51
N GLU A 78 7.98 0.65 -14.66
CA GLU A 78 6.90 -0.32 -14.69
C GLU A 78 5.97 -0.03 -15.88
N CYS A 79 5.79 -1.02 -16.74
CA CYS A 79 4.93 -0.89 -17.91
C CYS A 79 3.46 -1.15 -17.57
N ASP A 80 2.55 -0.74 -18.45
CA ASP A 80 1.11 -0.80 -18.21
C ASP A 80 0.61 -2.22 -17.93
N LYS A 81 1.18 -3.23 -18.63
CA LYS A 81 0.83 -4.64 -18.42
C LYS A 81 1.21 -5.12 -17.02
N CYS A 82 2.43 -4.80 -16.57
CA CYS A 82 2.90 -5.18 -15.24
C CYS A 82 2.15 -4.42 -14.15
N ASN A 83 1.95 -3.11 -14.32
CA ASN A 83 1.13 -2.31 -13.40
C ASN A 83 -0.27 -2.88 -13.23
N ASN A 84 -0.94 -3.27 -14.32
CA ASN A 84 -2.26 -3.88 -14.24
C ASN A 84 -2.23 -5.20 -13.46
N HIS A 85 -1.20 -6.03 -13.68
CA HIS A 85 -1.03 -7.28 -12.94
C HIS A 85 -0.85 -7.02 -11.44
N PHE A 86 0.08 -6.14 -11.04
CA PHE A 86 0.35 -5.88 -9.62
C PHE A 86 -0.76 -5.07 -8.93
N SER A 87 -1.53 -4.26 -9.67
CA SER A 87 -2.66 -3.53 -9.09
C SER A 87 -3.76 -4.45 -8.56
N GLY A 88 -3.85 -5.70 -9.04
CA GLY A 88 -4.75 -6.70 -8.49
C GLY A 88 -4.47 -7.03 -7.02
N PHE A 89 -3.21 -6.95 -6.59
CA PHE A 89 -2.81 -7.22 -5.21
C PHE A 89 -3.13 -6.07 -4.25
N GLU A 90 -3.55 -4.89 -4.74
CA GLU A 90 -4.00 -3.82 -3.84
C GLU A 90 -5.26 -4.24 -3.07
N SER A 91 -6.16 -5.01 -3.69
CA SER A 91 -7.34 -5.54 -3.00
C SER A 91 -6.95 -6.52 -1.89
N ASP A 92 -5.98 -7.40 -2.14
CA ASP A 92 -5.47 -8.33 -1.13
C ASP A 92 -4.80 -7.60 0.03
N MET A 93 -4.01 -6.56 -0.27
CA MET A 93 -3.43 -5.70 0.75
C MET A 93 -4.50 -5.00 1.59
N ALA A 94 -5.57 -4.49 0.97
CA ALA A 94 -6.68 -3.88 1.70
C ALA A 94 -7.37 -4.89 2.63
N ASN A 95 -7.54 -6.14 2.18
CA ASN A 95 -8.09 -7.22 2.99
C ASN A 95 -7.16 -7.62 4.14
N PHE A 96 -5.85 -7.68 3.89
CA PHE A 96 -4.84 -7.98 4.90
C PHE A 96 -4.80 -6.91 6.01
N LEU A 97 -4.84 -5.63 5.63
CA LEU A 97 -4.91 -4.53 6.60
C LEU A 97 -6.26 -4.53 7.35
N GLY A 98 -7.33 -4.93 6.66
CA GLY A 98 -8.66 -5.15 7.24
C GLY A 98 -9.17 -3.98 8.08
N LEU A 99 -9.78 -4.30 9.22
CA LEU A 99 -10.34 -3.32 10.15
C LEU A 99 -9.31 -2.27 10.63
N ASN A 100 -8.03 -2.66 10.77
CA ASN A 100 -6.99 -1.74 11.21
C ASN A 100 -6.82 -0.56 10.24
N ARG A 101 -7.02 -0.77 8.94
CA ARG A 101 -6.94 0.32 7.96
C ARG A 101 -8.00 1.38 8.22
N SER A 102 -9.21 0.96 8.58
CA SER A 102 -10.33 1.82 8.90
C SER A 102 -10.08 2.55 10.22
N VAL A 103 -9.77 1.82 11.30
CA VAL A 103 -9.57 2.40 12.64
C VAL A 103 -8.46 3.47 12.65
N ASN A 104 -7.37 3.23 11.94
CA ASN A 104 -6.23 4.15 11.91
C ASN A 104 -6.32 5.21 10.79
N ALA A 105 -7.41 5.22 10.01
CA ALA A 105 -7.55 6.03 8.80
C ALA A 105 -6.33 5.90 7.85
N LEU A 106 -5.74 4.70 7.78
CA LEU A 106 -4.47 4.50 7.12
C LEU A 106 -4.58 4.90 5.64
N GLY A 107 -3.74 5.87 5.28
CA GLY A 107 -3.55 6.33 3.93
C GLY A 107 -4.67 7.18 3.31
N ALA A 108 -5.69 7.56 4.09
CA ALA A 108 -6.80 8.38 3.62
C ALA A 108 -7.11 9.51 4.60
N GLN A 109 -7.46 10.69 4.07
CA GLN A 109 -7.95 11.79 4.91
C GLN A 109 -9.27 11.44 5.60
N THR A 110 -10.02 10.52 5.01
CA THR A 110 -11.26 9.97 5.56
C THR A 110 -11.12 8.48 5.77
N PRO A 111 -11.44 7.94 6.95
CA PRO A 111 -11.32 6.52 7.21
C PRO A 111 -12.12 5.68 6.21
N PRO A 112 -11.52 4.65 5.58
CA PRO A 112 -12.21 3.80 4.63
C PRO A 112 -13.24 2.91 5.31
N THR A 113 -14.34 2.58 4.62
CA THR A 113 -15.28 1.55 5.09
C THR A 113 -14.64 0.18 5.02
N PHE A 114 -14.80 -0.62 6.07
CA PHE A 114 -14.43 -2.03 6.09
C PHE A 114 -15.68 -2.90 6.28
N LYS A 115 -15.71 -4.03 5.57
CA LYS A 115 -16.68 -5.10 5.76
C LYS A 115 -15.91 -6.40 5.85
N SER A 116 -16.15 -7.19 6.89
CA SER A 116 -15.59 -8.54 6.98
C SER A 116 -16.14 -9.43 5.87
N TYR A 117 -15.40 -10.48 5.55
CA TYR A 117 -15.80 -11.44 4.52
C TYR A 117 -17.19 -12.05 4.77
N ASP A 118 -17.51 -12.35 6.03
CA ASP A 118 -18.81 -12.88 6.46
C ASP A 118 -19.90 -11.81 6.64
N GLY A 119 -19.58 -10.53 6.40
CA GLY A 119 -20.50 -9.41 6.59
C GLY A 119 -20.86 -9.09 8.04
N ASN A 120 -20.31 -9.83 9.01
CA ASN A 120 -20.67 -9.71 10.42
C ASN A 120 -20.00 -8.53 11.13
N ILE A 121 -18.98 -7.92 10.54
CA ILE A 121 -18.31 -6.73 11.06
C ILE A 121 -18.32 -5.68 9.96
N VAL A 122 -18.91 -4.53 10.27
CA VAL A 122 -18.89 -3.35 9.39
C VAL A 122 -18.32 -2.19 10.17
N ALA A 123 -17.25 -1.60 9.65
CA ALA A 123 -16.70 -0.35 10.17
C ALA A 123 -16.91 0.77 9.16
N LYS A 124 -17.59 1.83 9.56
CA LYS A 124 -17.95 2.96 8.70
C LYS A 124 -17.73 4.27 9.44
N LYS A 125 -17.41 5.34 8.71
CA LYS A 125 -17.39 6.68 9.28
C LYS A 125 -18.79 7.03 9.80
N ASN A 126 -18.85 7.59 11.00
CA ASN A 126 -20.09 8.10 11.59
C ASN A 126 -19.80 9.36 12.42
N SER A 127 -20.85 10.08 12.79
CA SER A 127 -20.81 11.25 13.66
C SER A 127 -21.65 11.00 14.90
N PHE A 128 -21.05 11.18 16.08
CA PHE A 128 -21.70 10.96 17.37
C PHE A 128 -21.61 12.24 18.19
N ASN A 129 -22.74 12.89 18.48
CA ASN A 129 -22.78 14.13 19.29
C ASN A 129 -21.77 15.21 18.84
N GLY A 130 -21.54 15.36 17.52
CA GLY A 130 -20.58 16.30 16.95
C GLY A 130 -19.13 15.77 16.82
N PHE A 131 -18.82 14.58 17.34
CA PHE A 131 -17.53 13.92 17.13
C PHE A 131 -17.56 13.06 15.87
N HIS A 132 -16.55 13.21 15.00
CA HIS A 132 -16.36 12.32 13.86
C HIS A 132 -15.50 11.12 14.26
N GLY A 133 -15.97 9.91 13.97
CA GLY A 133 -15.26 8.69 14.30
C GLY A 133 -15.61 7.54 13.37
N ILE A 134 -15.10 6.35 13.71
CA ILE A 134 -15.53 5.09 13.11
C ILE A 134 -16.56 4.44 14.03
N ASP A 135 -17.70 4.10 13.45
CA ASP A 135 -18.66 3.17 14.02
C ASP A 135 -18.31 1.74 13.61
N ILE A 136 -18.30 0.81 14.56
CA ILE A 136 -18.04 -0.60 14.32
C ILE A 136 -19.26 -1.38 14.77
N GLU A 137 -20.02 -1.89 13.81
CA GLU A 137 -21.20 -2.73 14.04
C GLU A 137 -20.79 -4.19 13.95
N SER A 138 -21.26 -5.03 14.89
CA SER A 138 -21.13 -6.47 14.79
C SER A 138 -22.46 -7.19 14.98
N ASN A 139 -22.77 -8.10 14.04
CA ASN A 139 -23.98 -8.93 14.07
C ASN A 139 -23.73 -10.32 14.69
N LYS A 140 -22.51 -10.60 15.15
CA LYS A 140 -22.24 -11.81 15.94
C LYS A 140 -22.84 -11.63 17.33
N GLN A 141 -23.91 -12.36 17.60
CA GLN A 141 -24.47 -12.51 18.94
C GLN A 141 -23.36 -13.04 19.87
N GLY A 142 -22.81 -12.19 20.75
CA GLY A 142 -21.99 -12.67 21.87
C GLY A 142 -20.86 -11.79 22.40
N VAL A 143 -20.20 -10.91 21.65
CA VAL A 143 -18.96 -10.28 22.17
C VAL A 143 -18.70 -8.86 21.64
N ILE A 144 -19.55 -7.88 21.99
CA ILE A 144 -19.09 -6.54 22.43
C ILE A 144 -20.17 -6.00 23.37
N LYS A 145 -20.00 -6.22 24.68
CA LYS A 145 -20.68 -5.36 25.65
C LYS A 145 -19.99 -4.01 25.58
N LYS A 146 -20.70 -2.99 25.08
CA LYS A 146 -20.34 -1.60 25.32
C LYS A 146 -20.38 -1.40 26.84
N ASN A 147 -19.23 -1.16 27.45
CA ASN A 147 -19.15 -0.48 28.75
C ASN A 147 -19.14 1.03 28.47
#